data_AF-A0A427XI70-F1
#
_entry.id   AF-A0A427XI70-F1
#
_cell.length_a   1.000
_cell.length_b   1.000
_cell.length_c   1.000
_cell.angle_alpha   90.00
_cell.angle_beta   90.00
_cell.angle_gamma   90.00
#
_symmetry.space_group_name_H-M   'P 1'
#
loop_
_entity.id
_entity.type
_entity.pdbx_description
1 polymer ?
#
loop_
_entity_poly.entity_id
_entity_poly.type
_entity_poly.pdbx_seq_one_letter_code
_entity_poly.pdbx_strand_id
1 'polypeptide(L)'
;MTDYDVAIIGAGIVGSTLASLLAPHTNLVLIDRSVRGLHGSTGHAPGFVGQLNTLAPLTELAKRTVKHYTSVPGGFDIVGGLEVARSEAEEANLTERAQLAHDAGLAARLVSASDAAELAPAFIDGERVTAALHFPNDGTANARHLATAGQDAAESAGAKLLDADVTAITKSESGPGYTLTTSTGTFTAAHVVVCTGVWASQLLPTLSAAAVSVAHPYAYSSQRTQRPATSPFIRWPAAHVYARDHGVRDGIGSYDHDPVHVSATACARMPSAYGEWEPAFDSVIDRALGLLPAQTAETFGPIVAPAPAAVDTVKATDVPYVFNGLFTVTPDGMPLVGHLEGGLWCAVGVWVTHAAGSAGLLAGQILSAVGKGPKPSIEDEGLGKAVDPKRFAGLEAAVLERKALASYNDIYNKEA
;
A
#
# COMPACT_ATOMS: atom_id res chain seq x y z
N MET A 1 30.19 -3.84 -20.25
CA MET A 1 28.99 -4.71 -20.17
C MET A 1 28.59 -4.68 -18.70
N THR A 2 27.33 -4.42 -18.38
CA THR A 2 26.87 -4.33 -16.98
C THR A 2 26.70 -5.72 -16.39
N ASP A 3 26.77 -5.84 -15.06
CA ASP A 3 26.58 -7.12 -14.36
C ASP A 3 25.12 -7.61 -14.49
N TYR A 4 24.17 -6.68 -14.54
CA TYR A 4 22.73 -6.94 -14.69
C TYR A 4 22.09 -6.09 -15.80
N ASP A 5 21.01 -6.61 -16.39
CA ASP A 5 20.11 -5.82 -17.24
C ASP A 5 19.30 -4.85 -16.38
N VAL A 6 18.77 -5.35 -15.25
CA VAL A 6 17.88 -4.62 -14.35
C VAL A 6 18.26 -4.89 -12.89
N ALA A 7 18.41 -3.84 -12.09
CA ALA A 7 18.46 -3.91 -10.63
C ALA A 7 17.19 -3.29 -10.02
N ILE A 8 16.50 -4.02 -9.16
CA ILE A 8 15.35 -3.51 -8.39
C ILE A 8 15.80 -3.37 -6.93
N ILE A 9 15.57 -2.20 -6.35
CA ILE A 9 15.92 -1.90 -4.95
C ILE A 9 14.63 -1.77 -4.14
N GLY A 10 14.45 -2.66 -3.15
CA GLY A 10 13.26 -2.80 -2.33
C GLY A 10 12.45 -4.03 -2.73
N ALA A 11 12.39 -5.01 -1.84
CA ALA A 11 11.66 -6.28 -2.00
C ALA A 11 10.29 -6.28 -1.30
N GLY A 12 9.71 -5.09 -1.07
CA GLY A 12 8.29 -4.98 -0.76
C GLY A 12 7.40 -5.52 -1.88
N ILE A 13 6.08 -5.44 -1.71
CA ILE A 13 5.11 -6.01 -2.67
C ILE A 13 5.30 -5.48 -4.09
N VAL A 14 5.61 -4.19 -4.26
CA VAL A 14 5.84 -3.57 -5.58
C VAL A 14 7.08 -4.15 -6.27
N GLY A 15 8.23 -4.14 -5.58
CA GLY A 15 9.49 -4.61 -6.17
C GLY A 15 9.51 -6.11 -6.41
N SER A 16 8.87 -6.89 -5.52
CA SER A 16 8.74 -8.34 -5.68
C SER A 16 7.83 -8.73 -6.84
N THR A 17 6.68 -8.05 -6.99
CA THR A 17 5.82 -8.25 -8.17
C THR A 17 6.51 -7.78 -9.45
N LEU A 18 7.22 -6.66 -9.43
CA LEU A 18 7.97 -6.20 -10.60
C LEU A 18 9.08 -7.19 -10.99
N ALA A 19 9.80 -7.74 -10.01
CA ALA A 19 10.83 -8.74 -10.24
C ALA A 19 10.26 -9.99 -10.90
N SER A 20 9.10 -10.50 -10.44
CA SER A 20 8.49 -11.69 -11.03
C SER A 20 8.05 -11.49 -12.48
N LEU A 21 7.70 -10.25 -12.87
CA LEU A 21 7.32 -9.90 -14.23
C LEU A 21 8.53 -9.70 -15.16
N LEU A 22 9.67 -9.21 -14.63
CA LEU A 22 10.85 -8.88 -15.43
C LEU A 22 11.87 -10.03 -15.51
N ALA A 23 12.01 -10.84 -14.47
CA ALA A 23 13.01 -11.90 -14.38
C ALA A 23 12.94 -12.93 -15.53
N PRO A 24 11.76 -13.36 -16.02
CA PRO A 24 11.69 -14.29 -17.17
C PRO A 24 12.31 -13.76 -18.47
N HIS A 25 12.53 -12.44 -18.54
CA HIS A 25 13.01 -11.76 -19.73
C HIS A 25 14.40 -11.13 -19.54
N THR A 26 14.88 -10.92 -18.33
CA THR A 26 16.06 -10.09 -18.05
C THR A 26 17.01 -10.72 -17.04
N ASN A 27 18.30 -10.43 -17.16
CA ASN A 27 19.25 -10.73 -16.09
C ASN A 27 19.04 -9.73 -14.94
N LEU A 28 18.38 -10.17 -13.87
CA LEU A 28 17.82 -9.31 -12.83
C LEU A 28 18.43 -9.58 -11.46
N VAL A 29 18.68 -8.51 -10.70
CA VAL A 29 18.94 -8.57 -9.26
C VAL A 29 17.86 -7.83 -8.48
N LEU A 30 17.27 -8.48 -7.47
CA LEU A 30 16.36 -7.88 -6.50
C LEU A 30 17.12 -7.73 -5.18
N ILE A 31 17.24 -6.49 -4.71
CA ILE A 31 18.07 -6.11 -3.58
C ILE A 31 17.19 -5.51 -2.50
N ASP A 32 17.34 -5.98 -1.27
CA ASP A 32 16.74 -5.36 -0.09
C ASP A 32 17.66 -5.57 1.10
N ARG A 33 17.52 -4.78 2.16
CA ARG A 33 18.21 -5.04 3.43
C ARG A 33 17.89 -6.43 3.97
N SER A 34 16.65 -6.87 3.79
CA SER A 34 16.25 -8.26 3.99
C SER A 34 15.11 -8.59 3.04
N VAL A 35 15.43 -9.30 1.95
CA VAL A 35 14.48 -9.65 0.89
C VAL A 35 13.28 -10.39 1.49
N ARG A 36 13.53 -11.37 2.37
CA ARG A 36 12.47 -12.16 3.01
C ARG A 36 11.90 -11.54 4.29
N GLY A 37 12.60 -10.60 4.91
CA GLY A 37 12.19 -9.98 6.18
C GLY A 37 10.99 -9.02 6.07
N LEU A 38 10.84 -8.38 4.89
CA LEU A 38 9.75 -7.44 4.60
C LEU A 38 9.60 -6.36 5.69
N HIS A 39 10.71 -5.69 6.03
CA HIS A 39 10.75 -4.67 7.08
C HIS A 39 10.06 -3.34 6.69
N GLY A 40 9.67 -3.17 5.43
CA GLY A 40 8.92 -2.01 4.95
C GLY A 40 7.42 -2.09 5.20
N SER A 41 6.68 -1.12 4.66
CA SER A 41 5.24 -0.97 4.89
C SER A 41 4.42 -2.18 4.41
N THR A 42 4.92 -2.94 3.43
CA THR A 42 4.32 -4.24 3.05
C THR A 42 4.17 -5.19 4.23
N GLY A 43 5.14 -5.18 5.16
CA GLY A 43 5.16 -6.09 6.29
C GLY A 43 4.07 -5.85 7.33
N HIS A 44 3.52 -4.64 7.42
CA HIS A 44 2.50 -4.29 8.40
C HIS A 44 1.15 -3.96 7.78
N ALA A 45 1.05 -3.99 6.44
CA ALA A 45 -0.14 -3.54 5.74
C ALA A 45 -1.31 -4.47 6.09
N PRO A 46 -2.43 -3.92 6.60
CA PRO A 46 -3.55 -4.76 7.01
C PRO A 46 -4.38 -5.27 5.83
N GLY A 47 -4.02 -4.92 4.59
CA GLY A 47 -4.44 -5.67 3.39
C GLY A 47 -5.79 -5.28 2.79
N PHE A 48 -6.38 -4.14 3.15
CA PHE A 48 -7.65 -3.68 2.56
C PHE A 48 -7.48 -3.36 1.06
N VAL A 49 -8.31 -3.96 0.20
CA VAL A 49 -8.31 -3.69 -1.24
C VAL A 49 -9.74 -3.41 -1.69
N GLY A 50 -10.05 -2.13 -1.76
CA GLY A 50 -11.24 -1.64 -2.46
C GLY A 50 -10.88 -1.15 -3.85
N GLN A 51 -11.59 -1.59 -4.88
CA GLN A 51 -11.23 -1.29 -6.27
C GLN A 51 -11.63 0.12 -6.71
N LEU A 52 -12.72 0.65 -6.18
CA LEU A 52 -13.23 1.96 -6.58
C LEU A 52 -12.42 3.10 -5.96
N ASN A 53 -12.05 4.06 -6.80
CA ASN A 53 -11.52 5.35 -6.41
C ASN A 53 -12.17 6.47 -7.26
N THR A 54 -12.26 7.68 -6.72
CA THR A 54 -12.71 8.86 -7.49
C THR A 54 -11.73 9.23 -8.60
N LEU A 55 -10.44 8.92 -8.42
CA LEU A 55 -9.42 9.02 -9.46
C LEU A 55 -9.46 7.76 -10.34
N ALA A 56 -10.00 7.89 -11.56
CA ALA A 56 -10.11 6.78 -12.51
C ALA A 56 -8.80 5.99 -12.76
N PRO A 57 -7.61 6.63 -12.84
CA PRO A 57 -6.34 5.90 -12.89
C PRO A 57 -6.11 4.92 -11.72
N LEU A 58 -6.48 5.28 -10.49
CA LEU A 58 -6.35 4.40 -9.33
C LEU A 58 -7.32 3.22 -9.41
N THR A 59 -8.55 3.46 -9.86
CA THR A 59 -9.52 2.39 -10.10
C THR A 59 -9.00 1.36 -11.10
N GLU A 60 -8.39 1.82 -12.20
CA GLU A 60 -7.80 0.92 -13.19
C GLU A 60 -6.59 0.14 -12.63
N LEU A 61 -5.70 0.79 -11.90
CA LEU A 61 -4.59 0.11 -11.23
C LEU A 61 -5.07 -0.91 -10.19
N ALA A 62 -6.16 -0.62 -9.47
CA ALA A 62 -6.73 -1.54 -8.49
C ALA A 62 -7.36 -2.77 -9.15
N LYS A 63 -8.10 -2.59 -10.25
CA LYS A 63 -8.65 -3.72 -11.06
C LYS A 63 -7.55 -4.65 -11.57
N ARG A 64 -6.46 -4.08 -12.11
CA ARG A 64 -5.27 -4.84 -12.53
C ARG A 64 -4.61 -5.56 -11.35
N THR A 65 -4.57 -4.90 -10.19
CA THR A 65 -4.00 -5.47 -8.96
C THR A 65 -4.79 -6.67 -8.47
N VAL A 66 -6.12 -6.55 -8.35
CA VAL A 66 -6.99 -7.66 -7.93
C VAL A 66 -6.90 -8.84 -8.90
N LYS A 67 -6.87 -8.57 -10.21
CA LYS A 67 -6.65 -9.62 -11.24
C LYS A 67 -5.33 -10.37 -11.02
N HIS A 68 -4.26 -9.68 -10.63
CA HIS A 68 -2.99 -10.32 -10.31
C HIS A 68 -3.06 -11.10 -9.00
N TYR A 69 -3.55 -10.50 -7.91
CA TYR A 69 -3.56 -11.16 -6.61
C TYR A 69 -4.43 -12.41 -6.56
N THR A 70 -5.56 -12.42 -7.28
CA THR A 70 -6.43 -13.61 -7.42
C THR A 70 -5.75 -14.75 -8.17
N SER A 71 -4.69 -14.47 -8.96
CA SER A 71 -3.89 -15.52 -9.61
C SER A 71 -2.86 -16.17 -8.69
N VAL A 72 -2.59 -15.58 -7.51
CA VAL A 72 -1.65 -16.12 -6.52
C VAL A 72 -2.46 -16.85 -5.43
N PRO A 73 -2.33 -18.19 -5.30
CA PRO A 73 -3.06 -18.94 -4.28
C PRO A 73 -2.79 -18.40 -2.87
N GLY A 74 -3.86 -18.10 -2.12
CA GLY A 74 -3.77 -17.50 -0.77
C GLY A 74 -3.32 -16.02 -0.76
N GLY A 75 -3.22 -15.38 -1.93
CA GLY A 75 -2.85 -13.98 -2.06
C GLY A 75 -4.00 -13.00 -1.82
N PHE A 76 -5.23 -13.37 -2.24
CA PHE A 76 -6.40 -12.51 -2.14
C PHE A 76 -7.66 -13.28 -1.76
N ASP A 77 -8.35 -12.79 -0.73
CA ASP A 77 -9.66 -13.29 -0.33
C ASP A 77 -10.73 -12.26 -0.73
N ILE A 78 -11.65 -12.67 -1.60
CA ILE A 78 -12.83 -11.88 -1.98
C ILE A 78 -13.86 -11.99 -0.86
N VAL A 79 -13.76 -11.09 0.12
CA VAL A 79 -14.64 -11.04 1.30
C VAL A 79 -15.68 -9.92 1.21
N GLY A 80 -15.57 -9.06 0.20
CA GLY A 80 -16.36 -7.84 0.05
C GLY A 80 -15.82 -6.66 0.85
N GLY A 81 -16.36 -5.48 0.55
CA GLY A 81 -16.13 -4.24 1.30
C GLY A 81 -17.45 -3.52 1.58
N LEU A 82 -17.60 -2.97 2.77
CA LEU A 82 -18.72 -2.14 3.18
C LEU A 82 -18.22 -0.72 3.48
N GLU A 83 -18.84 0.26 2.81
CA GLU A 83 -18.70 1.66 3.19
C GLU A 83 -20.01 2.11 3.87
N VAL A 84 -19.90 2.60 5.10
CA VAL A 84 -21.04 2.80 6.00
C VAL A 84 -21.43 4.27 6.08
N ALA A 85 -22.74 4.53 6.04
CA ALA A 85 -23.35 5.83 6.29
C ALA A 85 -24.11 5.85 7.63
N ARG A 86 -23.95 6.93 8.40
CA ARG A 86 -24.58 7.14 9.71
C ARG A 86 -25.50 8.36 9.74
N SER A 87 -25.72 8.98 8.58
CA SER A 87 -26.64 10.10 8.38
C SER A 87 -27.13 10.14 6.94
N GLU A 88 -28.22 10.86 6.69
CA GLU A 88 -28.78 11.04 5.34
C GLU A 88 -27.77 11.67 4.37
N ALA A 89 -26.93 12.59 4.86
CA ALA A 89 -25.87 13.21 4.05
C ALA A 89 -24.78 12.19 3.67
N GLU A 90 -24.41 11.30 4.58
CA GLU A 90 -23.47 10.21 4.28
C GLU A 90 -24.07 9.21 3.28
N GLU A 91 -25.37 8.93 3.37
CA GLU A 91 -26.08 8.02 2.46
C GLU A 91 -26.22 8.58 1.04
N ALA A 92 -26.44 9.90 0.90
CA ALA A 92 -26.41 10.57 -0.39
C ALA A 92 -25.04 10.40 -1.08
N ASN A 93 -23.94 10.57 -0.34
CA ASN A 93 -22.59 10.34 -0.84
C ASN A 93 -22.38 8.89 -1.30
N LEU A 94 -22.92 7.91 -0.58
CA LEU A 94 -22.86 6.49 -0.99
C LEU A 94 -23.65 6.23 -2.28
N THR A 95 -24.75 6.95 -2.51
CA THR A 95 -25.53 6.85 -3.75
C THR A 95 -24.73 7.34 -4.96
N GLU A 96 -24.08 8.50 -4.84
CA GLU A 96 -23.19 9.03 -5.89
C GLU A 96 -22.02 8.06 -6.16
N ARG A 97 -21.46 7.51 -5.09
CA ARG A 97 -20.37 6.55 -5.17
C ARG A 97 -20.78 5.21 -5.81
N ALA A 98 -22.02 4.77 -5.61
CA ALA A 98 -22.58 3.61 -6.31
C ALA A 98 -22.68 3.86 -7.82
N GLN A 99 -23.08 5.08 -8.22
CA GLN A 99 -23.09 5.47 -9.64
C GLN A 99 -21.68 5.49 -10.23
N LEU A 100 -20.70 6.05 -9.51
CA LEU A 100 -19.30 6.02 -9.93
C LEU A 100 -18.79 4.58 -10.08
N ALA A 101 -19.16 3.66 -9.17
CA ALA A 101 -18.83 2.25 -9.27
C ALA A 101 -19.38 1.64 -10.57
N HIS A 102 -20.66 1.88 -10.84
CA HIS A 102 -21.34 1.41 -12.04
C HIS A 102 -20.63 1.92 -13.31
N ASP A 103 -20.30 3.21 -13.36
CA ASP A 103 -19.63 3.83 -14.51
C ASP A 103 -18.21 3.30 -14.72
N ALA A 104 -17.53 2.88 -13.64
CA ALA A 104 -16.24 2.20 -13.69
C ALA A 104 -16.32 0.69 -14.01
N GLY A 105 -17.53 0.16 -14.19
CA GLY A 105 -17.80 -1.25 -14.44
C GLY A 105 -17.58 -2.15 -13.21
N LEU A 106 -17.75 -1.61 -12.00
CA LEU A 106 -17.63 -2.33 -10.73
C LEU A 106 -19.00 -2.63 -10.15
N ALA A 107 -19.15 -3.82 -9.56
CA ALA A 107 -20.36 -4.18 -8.83
C ALA A 107 -20.39 -3.45 -7.49
N ALA A 108 -21.47 -2.72 -7.22
CA ALA A 108 -21.77 -2.12 -5.93
C ALA A 108 -23.28 -2.13 -5.69
N ARG A 109 -23.71 -2.33 -4.43
CA ARG A 109 -25.13 -2.34 -4.05
C ARG A 109 -25.33 -1.57 -2.77
N LEU A 110 -26.25 -0.61 -2.77
CA LEU A 110 -26.75 -0.03 -1.52
C LEU A 110 -27.54 -1.09 -0.75
N VAL A 111 -27.24 -1.21 0.54
CA VAL A 111 -27.87 -2.18 1.44
C VAL A 111 -28.45 -1.47 2.66
N SER A 112 -29.53 -2.03 3.20
CA SER A 112 -30.17 -1.50 4.41
C SER A 112 -29.22 -1.61 5.62
N ALA A 113 -29.49 -0.83 6.68
CA ALA A 113 -28.76 -0.98 7.94
C ALA A 113 -28.85 -2.42 8.51
N SER A 114 -30.00 -3.08 8.35
CA SER A 114 -30.20 -4.48 8.77
C SER A 114 -29.33 -5.44 7.95
N ASP A 115 -29.34 -5.32 6.62
CA ASP A 115 -28.50 -6.12 5.73
C ASP A 115 -27.01 -5.93 6.05
N ALA A 116 -26.59 -4.69 6.34
CA ALA A 116 -25.21 -4.37 6.69
C ALA A 116 -24.81 -5.02 8.02
N ALA A 117 -25.67 -4.96 9.03
CA ALA A 117 -25.46 -5.62 10.32
C ALA A 117 -25.44 -7.16 10.19
N GLU A 118 -26.23 -7.74 9.27
CA GLU A 118 -26.17 -9.18 8.98
C GLU A 118 -24.85 -9.60 8.29
N LEU A 119 -24.33 -8.76 7.38
CA LEU A 119 -23.07 -9.01 6.68
C LEU A 119 -21.84 -8.89 7.61
N ALA A 120 -21.85 -7.94 8.53
CA ALA A 120 -20.73 -7.64 9.41
C ALA A 120 -21.14 -7.39 10.87
N PRO A 121 -21.76 -8.37 11.55
CA PRO A 121 -22.39 -8.17 12.88
C PRO A 121 -21.40 -7.80 13.98
N ALA A 122 -20.13 -8.15 13.82
CA ALA A 122 -19.08 -7.77 14.77
C ALA A 122 -18.63 -6.31 14.64
N PHE A 123 -18.94 -5.65 13.53
CA PHE A 123 -18.43 -4.32 13.21
C PHE A 123 -19.54 -3.28 13.02
N ILE A 124 -20.74 -3.71 12.63
CA ILE A 124 -21.86 -2.83 12.35
C ILE A 124 -22.94 -2.99 13.42
N ASP A 125 -23.22 -1.89 14.11
CA ASP A 125 -24.41 -1.72 14.92
C ASP A 125 -25.53 -1.12 14.05
N GLY A 126 -26.55 -1.92 13.76
CA GLY A 126 -27.66 -1.53 12.88
C GLY A 126 -28.49 -0.35 13.39
N GLU A 127 -28.44 -0.03 14.69
CA GLU A 127 -29.13 1.14 15.25
C GLU A 127 -28.36 2.45 15.04
N ARG A 128 -27.07 2.36 14.68
CA ARG A 128 -26.16 3.51 14.52
C ARG A 128 -25.80 3.81 13.05
N VAL A 129 -26.45 3.13 12.12
CA VAL A 129 -26.19 3.18 10.67
C VAL A 129 -27.50 3.43 9.94
N THR A 130 -27.47 4.25 8.88
CA THR A 130 -28.64 4.48 8.02
C THR A 130 -28.64 3.53 6.83
N ALA A 131 -27.48 3.37 6.18
CA ALA A 131 -27.29 2.48 5.04
C ALA A 131 -25.79 2.11 4.89
N ALA A 132 -25.49 1.17 4.00
CA ALA A 132 -24.13 0.91 3.56
C ALA A 132 -24.06 0.65 2.04
N LEU A 133 -22.89 0.89 1.44
CA LEU A 133 -22.57 0.50 0.07
C LEU A 133 -21.69 -0.75 0.11
N HIS A 134 -22.20 -1.83 -0.46
CA HIS A 134 -21.52 -3.12 -0.50
C HIS A 134 -20.84 -3.36 -1.85
N PHE A 135 -19.53 -3.59 -1.82
CA PHE A 135 -18.70 -3.98 -2.96
C PHE A 135 -18.36 -5.48 -2.85
N PRO A 136 -19.12 -6.38 -3.49
CA PRO A 136 -18.96 -7.82 -3.30
C PRO A 136 -17.66 -8.41 -3.85
N ASN A 137 -17.01 -7.72 -4.79
CA ASN A 137 -15.78 -8.18 -5.43
C ASN A 137 -14.50 -7.57 -4.81
N ASP A 138 -14.67 -6.70 -3.83
CA ASP A 138 -13.56 -6.19 -3.03
C ASP A 138 -13.12 -7.24 -2.01
N GLY A 139 -11.99 -7.00 -1.36
CA GLY A 139 -11.53 -7.96 -0.39
C GLY A 139 -10.20 -7.62 0.23
N THR A 140 -9.48 -8.67 0.59
CA THR A 140 -8.29 -8.51 1.40
C THR A 140 -7.09 -9.26 0.86
N ALA A 141 -5.96 -8.56 0.82
CA ALA A 141 -4.69 -9.08 0.34
C ALA A 141 -3.78 -9.53 1.48
N ASN A 142 -3.17 -10.69 1.34
CA ASN A 142 -2.05 -11.10 2.18
C ASN A 142 -0.75 -10.53 1.59
N ALA A 143 -0.45 -9.27 1.92
CA ALA A 143 0.65 -8.53 1.31
C ALA A 143 2.03 -9.19 1.49
N ARG A 144 2.26 -9.83 2.65
CA ARG A 144 3.50 -10.59 2.90
C ARG A 144 3.60 -11.80 1.98
N HIS A 145 2.55 -12.61 1.91
CA HIS A 145 2.52 -13.79 1.05
C HIS A 145 2.67 -13.43 -0.44
N LEU A 146 1.99 -12.37 -0.89
CA LEU A 146 2.12 -11.86 -2.26
C LEU A 146 3.55 -11.40 -2.58
N ALA A 147 4.21 -10.71 -1.66
CA ALA A 147 5.61 -10.31 -1.84
C ALA A 147 6.53 -11.54 -1.90
N THR A 148 6.42 -12.48 -0.95
CA THR A 148 7.21 -13.71 -0.94
C THR A 148 6.99 -14.55 -2.19
N ALA A 149 5.75 -14.70 -2.65
CA ALA A 149 5.44 -15.42 -3.89
C ALA A 149 6.05 -14.74 -5.12
N GLY A 150 6.07 -13.40 -5.17
CA GLY A 150 6.76 -12.65 -6.22
C GLY A 150 8.28 -12.86 -6.21
N GLN A 151 8.88 -12.88 -5.02
CA GLN A 151 10.31 -13.18 -4.85
C GLN A 151 10.64 -14.60 -5.30
N ASP A 152 9.84 -15.59 -4.90
CA ASP A 152 10.01 -17.01 -5.29
C ASP A 152 9.88 -17.18 -6.80
N ALA A 153 8.90 -16.52 -7.42
CA ALA A 153 8.71 -16.54 -8.86
C ALA A 153 9.89 -15.89 -9.60
N ALA A 154 10.40 -14.76 -9.10
CA ALA A 154 11.57 -14.10 -9.68
C ALA A 154 12.83 -14.98 -9.58
N GLU A 155 13.09 -15.55 -8.40
CA GLU A 155 14.23 -16.45 -8.16
C GLU A 155 14.14 -17.71 -9.02
N SER A 156 12.95 -18.30 -9.15
CA SER A 156 12.70 -19.45 -10.03
C SER A 156 12.93 -19.13 -11.51
N ALA A 157 12.73 -17.87 -11.90
CA ALA A 157 13.01 -17.36 -13.25
C ALA A 157 14.48 -16.95 -13.44
N GLY A 158 15.34 -17.12 -12.43
CA GLY A 158 16.78 -16.86 -12.50
C GLY A 158 17.23 -15.51 -11.95
N ALA A 159 16.35 -14.73 -11.33
CA ALA A 159 16.75 -13.50 -10.65
C ALA A 159 17.65 -13.80 -9.45
N LYS A 160 18.66 -12.95 -9.23
CA LYS A 160 19.46 -12.97 -8.01
C LYS A 160 18.72 -12.21 -6.91
N LEU A 161 18.43 -12.87 -5.78
CA LEU A 161 18.03 -12.20 -4.55
C LEU A 161 19.28 -11.83 -3.73
N LEU A 162 19.36 -10.59 -3.27
CA LEU A 162 20.50 -10.07 -2.53
C LEU A 162 20.06 -9.31 -1.28
N ASP A 163 20.46 -9.82 -0.11
CA ASP A 163 20.36 -9.10 1.16
C ASP A 163 21.52 -8.10 1.28
N ALA A 164 21.26 -6.83 1.01
CA ALA A 164 22.23 -5.73 1.13
C ALA A 164 21.54 -4.37 1.27
N ASP A 165 22.18 -3.45 1.98
CA ASP A 165 21.79 -2.04 1.98
C ASP A 165 22.41 -1.35 0.76
N VAL A 166 21.58 -0.75 -0.10
CA VAL A 166 22.05 0.12 -1.18
C VAL A 166 22.22 1.53 -0.63
N THR A 167 23.43 2.08 -0.73
CA THR A 167 23.78 3.38 -0.15
C THR A 167 23.94 4.49 -1.19
N ALA A 168 24.17 4.13 -2.46
CA ALA A 168 24.27 5.11 -3.55
C ALA A 168 23.93 4.50 -4.91
N ILE A 169 23.39 5.34 -5.80
CA ILE A 169 23.19 5.08 -7.22
C ILE A 169 23.92 6.18 -7.98
N THR A 170 24.89 5.82 -8.83
CA THR A 170 25.67 6.77 -9.64
C THR A 170 25.67 6.35 -11.10
N LYS A 171 25.81 7.28 -12.03
CA LYS A 171 25.99 6.93 -13.46
C LYS A 171 27.30 6.16 -13.60
N SER A 172 27.29 5.09 -14.38
CA SER A 172 28.48 4.26 -14.56
C SER A 172 29.59 5.04 -15.28
N GLU A 173 30.82 4.93 -14.76
CA GLU A 173 32.02 5.47 -15.41
C GLU A 173 32.48 4.58 -16.59
N SER A 174 32.03 3.33 -16.65
CA SER A 174 32.47 2.32 -17.61
C SER A 174 31.55 2.16 -18.84
N GLY A 175 30.55 3.02 -18.98
CA GLY A 175 29.62 3.03 -20.11
C GLY A 175 28.17 3.36 -19.72
N PRO A 176 27.19 3.04 -20.59
CA PRO A 176 25.78 3.26 -20.27
C PRO A 176 25.34 2.38 -19.09
N GLY A 177 24.58 2.96 -18.16
CA GLY A 177 24.06 2.28 -16.97
C GLY A 177 24.39 3.01 -15.67
N TYR A 178 24.21 2.30 -14.56
CA TYR A 178 24.41 2.80 -13.21
C TYR A 178 25.27 1.85 -12.39
N THR A 179 26.04 2.43 -11.47
CA THR A 179 26.79 1.74 -10.43
C THR A 179 26.02 1.83 -9.12
N LEU A 180 25.75 0.68 -8.49
CA LEU A 180 25.11 0.57 -7.19
C LEU A 180 26.15 0.26 -6.13
N THR A 181 26.31 1.15 -5.16
CA THR A 181 27.15 0.88 -3.97
C THR A 181 26.28 0.24 -2.90
N THR A 182 26.72 -0.91 -2.39
CA THR A 182 26.00 -1.67 -1.38
C THR A 182 26.89 -2.06 -0.21
N SER A 183 26.29 -2.49 0.90
CA SER A 183 27.02 -3.03 2.07
C SER A 183 27.83 -4.29 1.76
N THR A 184 27.54 -4.99 0.66
CA THR A 184 28.23 -6.23 0.25
C THR A 184 29.15 -6.05 -0.96
N GLY A 185 29.35 -4.82 -1.45
CA GLY A 185 30.18 -4.51 -2.61
C GLY A 185 29.48 -3.61 -3.63
N THR A 186 30.04 -3.51 -4.83
CA THR A 186 29.53 -2.67 -5.91
C THR A 186 29.27 -3.51 -7.15
N PHE A 187 28.18 -3.22 -7.86
CA PHE A 187 27.86 -3.83 -9.15
C PHE A 187 27.16 -2.82 -10.06
N THR A 188 27.02 -3.19 -11.32
CA THR A 188 26.49 -2.33 -12.38
C THR A 188 25.21 -2.89 -12.99
N ALA A 189 24.27 -2.01 -13.33
CA ALA A 189 23.05 -2.38 -14.03
C ALA A 189 22.70 -1.38 -15.13
N ALA A 190 22.17 -1.86 -16.25
CA ALA A 190 21.73 -0.97 -17.33
C ALA A 190 20.51 -0.14 -16.90
N HIS A 191 19.57 -0.77 -16.20
CA HIS A 191 18.42 -0.12 -15.59
C HIS A 191 18.36 -0.33 -14.07
N VAL A 192 17.95 0.69 -13.34
CA VAL A 192 17.76 0.65 -11.88
C VAL A 192 16.36 1.14 -11.53
N VAL A 193 15.64 0.37 -10.72
CA VAL A 193 14.29 0.71 -10.25
C VAL A 193 14.29 0.87 -8.74
N VAL A 194 13.91 2.05 -8.26
CA VAL A 194 13.78 2.33 -6.82
C VAL A 194 12.34 2.07 -6.36
N CYS A 195 12.17 1.05 -5.52
CA CYS A 195 10.91 0.59 -4.93
C CYS A 195 10.95 0.62 -3.39
N THR A 196 11.73 1.53 -2.80
CA THR A 196 12.08 1.53 -1.37
C THR A 196 11.07 2.25 -0.46
N GLY A 197 9.86 2.55 -0.95
CA GLY A 197 8.77 3.12 -0.13
C GLY A 197 9.20 4.35 0.68
N VAL A 198 9.01 4.29 2.00
CA VAL A 198 9.37 5.38 2.95
C VAL A 198 10.86 5.76 2.94
N TRP A 199 11.72 4.94 2.35
CA TRP A 199 13.15 5.17 2.20
C TRP A 199 13.57 5.68 0.83
N ALA A 200 12.62 5.92 -0.10
CA ALA A 200 12.91 6.37 -1.46
C ALA A 200 13.81 7.61 -1.52
N SER A 201 13.56 8.58 -0.65
CA SER A 201 14.29 9.84 -0.59
C SER A 201 15.79 9.69 -0.28
N GLN A 202 16.23 8.55 0.26
CA GLN A 202 17.65 8.28 0.47
C GLN A 202 18.41 8.05 -0.85
N LEU A 203 17.76 7.41 -1.80
CA LEU A 203 18.34 7.08 -3.11
C LEU A 203 17.89 8.07 -4.19
N LEU A 204 16.76 8.74 -3.98
CA LEU A 204 16.17 9.73 -4.87
C LEU A 204 15.84 11.03 -4.10
N PRO A 205 16.83 11.84 -3.71
CA PRO A 205 16.59 13.08 -2.96
C PRO A 205 15.64 14.06 -3.66
N THR A 206 15.56 14.00 -4.99
CA THR A 206 14.65 14.81 -5.81
C THR A 206 13.17 14.50 -5.56
N LEU A 207 12.84 13.32 -5.02
CA LEU A 207 11.48 12.95 -4.65
C LEU A 207 11.11 13.31 -3.21
N SER A 208 12.05 13.81 -2.40
CA SER A 208 11.84 14.03 -0.95
C SER A 208 10.64 14.91 -0.60
N ALA A 209 10.31 15.88 -1.46
CA ALA A 209 9.15 16.75 -1.26
C ALA A 209 7.84 16.17 -1.80
N ALA A 210 7.89 15.17 -2.68
CA ALA A 210 6.73 14.56 -3.33
C ALA A 210 6.39 13.16 -2.79
N ALA A 211 7.33 12.50 -2.12
CA ALA A 211 7.16 11.22 -1.45
C ALA A 211 7.37 11.43 0.05
N VAL A 212 6.30 11.84 0.73
CA VAL A 212 6.34 12.22 2.15
C VAL A 212 5.95 11.03 3.01
N SER A 213 6.76 10.70 4.01
CA SER A 213 6.49 9.60 4.93
C SER A 213 5.63 10.07 6.09
N VAL A 214 4.60 9.30 6.43
CA VAL A 214 3.65 9.60 7.51
C VAL A 214 3.44 8.39 8.40
N ALA A 215 3.16 8.67 9.67
CA ALA A 215 2.84 7.67 10.70
C ALA A 215 1.32 7.44 10.79
N HIS A 216 0.93 6.19 11.07
CA HIS A 216 -0.47 5.77 11.07
C HIS A 216 -0.74 4.69 12.13
N PRO A 217 -1.72 4.91 13.04
CA PRO A 217 -2.05 3.94 14.07
C PRO A 217 -2.93 2.81 13.53
N TYR A 218 -2.62 1.59 13.96
CA TYR A 218 -3.49 0.44 13.78
C TYR A 218 -3.52 -0.40 15.05
N ALA A 219 -4.69 -0.91 15.40
CA ALA A 219 -4.94 -1.72 16.58
C ALA A 219 -5.43 -3.11 16.20
N TYR A 220 -5.08 -4.08 17.03
CA TYR A 220 -5.56 -5.45 16.96
C TYR A 220 -6.21 -5.84 18.29
N SER A 221 -7.36 -6.52 18.22
CA SER A 221 -8.06 -7.07 19.37
C SER A 221 -7.28 -8.22 20.01
N SER A 222 -7.70 -8.64 21.20
CA SER A 222 -7.35 -9.96 21.78
C SER A 222 -7.68 -11.10 20.82
N GLN A 223 -7.06 -12.26 21.02
CA GLN A 223 -7.44 -13.46 20.27
C GLN A 223 -8.88 -13.89 20.60
N ARG A 224 -9.59 -14.33 19.57
CA ARG A 224 -10.93 -14.91 19.66
C ARG A 224 -11.02 -16.14 18.77
N THR A 225 -12.05 -16.96 19.00
CA THR A 225 -12.37 -18.05 18.07
C THR A 225 -12.61 -17.47 16.67
N GLN A 226 -12.07 -18.16 15.67
CA GLN A 226 -12.26 -17.79 14.27
C GLN A 226 -13.76 -17.88 13.92
N ARG A 227 -14.27 -16.84 13.23
CA ARG A 227 -15.67 -16.82 12.78
C ARG A 227 -15.87 -17.84 11.65
N PRO A 228 -17.08 -18.42 11.51
CA PRO A 228 -17.38 -19.36 10.43
C PRO A 228 -17.22 -18.76 9.02
N ALA A 229 -17.47 -17.46 8.89
CA ALA A 229 -17.26 -16.69 7.68
C ALA A 229 -16.48 -15.41 8.01
N THR A 230 -15.58 -15.01 7.13
CA THR A 230 -14.87 -13.74 7.25
C THR A 230 -15.81 -12.64 6.80
N SER A 231 -16.03 -11.63 7.65
CA SER A 231 -16.86 -10.47 7.27
C SER A 231 -16.20 -9.65 6.15
N PRO A 232 -16.99 -8.96 5.31
CA PRO A 232 -16.49 -7.87 4.50
C PRO A 232 -15.70 -6.89 5.36
N PHE A 233 -14.67 -6.25 4.80
CA PHE A 233 -14.02 -5.17 5.52
C PHE A 233 -14.93 -3.95 5.59
N ILE A 234 -14.76 -3.11 6.60
CA ILE A 234 -15.65 -1.98 6.88
C ILE A 234 -14.85 -0.69 6.79
N ARG A 235 -15.44 0.32 6.18
CA ARG A 235 -15.00 1.70 6.19
C ARG A 235 -16.13 2.58 6.68
N TRP A 236 -15.80 3.55 7.51
CA TRP A 236 -16.64 4.69 7.84
C TRP A 236 -15.97 5.92 7.21
N PRO A 237 -16.22 6.22 5.91
CA PRO A 237 -15.49 7.27 5.21
C PRO A 237 -15.65 8.64 5.89
N ALA A 238 -16.84 8.93 6.42
CA ALA A 238 -17.13 10.15 7.16
C ALA A 238 -16.26 10.31 8.42
N ALA A 239 -15.98 9.21 9.12
CA ALA A 239 -15.20 9.18 10.36
C ALA A 239 -13.71 8.87 10.15
N HIS A 240 -13.26 8.64 8.91
CA HIS A 240 -11.88 8.31 8.58
C HIS A 240 -11.37 7.00 9.25
N VAL A 241 -12.27 6.05 9.52
CA VAL A 241 -11.98 4.79 10.21
C VAL A 241 -12.23 3.60 9.30
N TYR A 242 -11.45 2.54 9.49
CA TYR A 242 -11.63 1.29 8.78
C TYR A 242 -11.29 0.09 9.67
N ALA A 243 -12.02 -1.02 9.52
CA ALA A 243 -11.87 -2.20 10.35
C ALA A 243 -12.06 -3.49 9.53
N ARG A 244 -11.45 -4.59 9.99
CA ARG A 244 -11.63 -5.90 9.35
C ARG A 244 -11.46 -7.05 10.32
N ASP A 245 -11.95 -8.20 9.87
CA ASP A 245 -11.65 -9.51 10.43
C ASP A 245 -10.25 -9.99 9.97
N HIS A 246 -9.43 -10.43 10.92
CA HIS A 246 -8.10 -11.05 10.76
C HIS A 246 -8.10 -12.52 11.24
N GLY A 247 -9.19 -13.24 10.97
CA GLY A 247 -9.38 -14.64 11.35
C GLY A 247 -9.65 -14.79 12.84
N VAL A 248 -8.59 -14.89 13.64
CA VAL A 248 -8.67 -15.03 15.11
C VAL A 248 -8.60 -13.68 15.85
N ARG A 249 -8.56 -12.56 15.13
CA ARG A 249 -8.57 -11.21 15.69
C ARG A 249 -9.41 -10.28 14.84
N ASP A 250 -9.74 -9.13 15.39
CA ASP A 250 -10.23 -7.97 14.66
C ASP A 250 -9.14 -6.90 14.63
N GLY A 251 -9.18 -6.04 13.62
CA GLY A 251 -8.23 -4.95 13.48
C GLY A 251 -8.91 -3.67 13.03
N ILE A 252 -8.44 -2.53 13.50
CA ILE A 252 -9.01 -1.21 13.25
C ILE A 252 -7.89 -0.17 13.10
N GLY A 253 -8.04 0.71 12.11
CA GLY A 253 -7.15 1.84 11.86
C GLY A 253 -7.94 3.12 11.64
N SER A 254 -7.29 4.26 11.85
CA SER A 254 -7.94 5.56 11.76
C SER A 254 -7.00 6.63 11.20
N TYR A 255 -7.51 7.41 10.26
CA TYR A 255 -6.87 8.61 9.73
C TYR A 255 -7.44 9.89 10.38
N ASP A 256 -8.30 9.77 11.41
CA ASP A 256 -8.92 10.90 12.12
C ASP A 256 -7.94 11.61 13.08
N HIS A 257 -6.85 12.13 12.53
CA HIS A 257 -5.83 12.90 13.24
C HIS A 257 -4.99 13.73 12.26
N ASP A 258 -4.32 14.77 12.78
CA ASP A 258 -3.37 15.53 11.98
C ASP A 258 -2.22 14.62 11.47
N PRO A 259 -1.75 14.83 10.23
CA PRO A 259 -0.70 14.01 9.64
C PRO A 259 0.60 14.12 10.45
N VAL A 260 1.13 12.98 10.88
CA VAL A 260 2.41 12.89 11.59
C VAL A 260 3.52 12.65 10.57
N HIS A 261 4.17 13.73 10.13
CA HIS A 261 5.29 13.67 9.18
C HIS A 261 6.53 13.02 9.83
N VAL A 262 7.07 11.99 9.19
CA VAL A 262 8.39 11.42 9.52
C VAL A 262 9.41 11.83 8.47
N SER A 263 10.37 12.68 8.85
CA SER A 263 11.36 13.21 7.91
C SER A 263 12.21 12.10 7.26
N ALA A 264 12.71 12.35 6.04
CA ALA A 264 13.59 11.41 5.35
C ALA A 264 14.83 11.02 6.18
N THR A 265 15.41 11.96 6.93
CA THR A 265 16.54 11.71 7.83
C THR A 265 16.16 10.86 9.05
N ALA A 266 14.92 10.97 9.53
CA ALA A 266 14.40 10.05 10.55
C ALA A 266 14.22 8.65 9.96
N CYS A 267 13.50 8.51 8.83
CA CYS A 267 13.29 7.23 8.15
C CYS A 267 14.60 6.50 7.85
N ALA A 268 15.63 7.22 7.40
CA ALA A 268 16.94 6.64 7.06
C ALA A 268 17.62 5.88 8.23
N ARG A 269 17.31 6.25 9.48
CA ARG A 269 17.87 5.63 10.68
C ARG A 269 17.03 4.45 11.19
N MET A 270 15.87 4.21 10.60
CA MET A 270 14.92 3.22 11.11
C MET A 270 15.22 1.80 10.58
N PRO A 271 15.21 0.78 11.46
CA PRO A 271 15.42 -0.60 11.05
C PRO A 271 14.21 -1.19 10.30
N SER A 272 13.03 -0.59 10.42
CA SER A 272 11.79 -1.01 9.77
C SER A 272 10.81 0.16 9.62
N ALA A 273 9.68 -0.06 8.95
CA ALA A 273 8.58 0.89 8.83
C ALA A 273 7.65 0.89 10.06
N TYR A 274 8.07 0.28 11.18
CA TYR A 274 7.42 0.45 12.48
C TYR A 274 7.99 1.69 13.18
N GLY A 275 7.14 2.69 13.38
CA GLY A 275 7.46 3.91 14.12
C GLY A 275 7.31 3.75 15.63
N GLU A 276 7.86 4.72 16.37
CA GLU A 276 7.54 4.88 17.78
C GLU A 276 6.06 5.24 17.94
N TRP A 277 5.41 4.77 19.01
CA TRP A 277 4.00 5.08 19.24
C TRP A 277 3.83 6.55 19.60
N GLU A 278 2.94 7.23 18.90
CA GLU A 278 2.60 8.62 19.18
C GLU A 278 1.53 8.68 20.27
N PRO A 279 1.74 9.36 21.42
CA PRO A 279 0.76 9.43 22.49
C PRO A 279 -0.62 9.95 22.06
N ALA A 280 -0.68 10.81 21.03
CA ALA A 280 -1.93 11.30 20.48
C ALA A 280 -2.80 10.16 19.88
N PHE A 281 -2.18 9.07 19.42
CA PHE A 281 -2.87 7.93 18.81
C PHE A 281 -3.75 7.15 19.78
N ASP A 282 -3.53 7.24 21.09
CA ASP A 282 -4.42 6.63 22.09
C ASP A 282 -5.85 7.15 21.89
N SER A 283 -6.00 8.47 21.87
CA SER A 283 -7.31 9.11 21.65
C SER A 283 -7.92 8.83 20.28
N VAL A 284 -7.08 8.58 19.27
CA VAL A 284 -7.50 8.29 17.90
C VAL A 284 -8.08 6.89 17.81
N ILE A 285 -7.41 5.91 18.41
CA ILE A 285 -7.90 4.53 18.49
C ILE A 285 -9.17 4.47 19.35
N ASP A 286 -9.22 5.17 20.48
CA ASP A 286 -10.41 5.21 21.33
C ASP A 286 -11.65 5.75 20.59
N ARG A 287 -11.50 6.85 19.82
CA ARG A 287 -12.59 7.36 18.96
C ARG A 287 -13.02 6.35 17.90
N ALA A 288 -12.06 5.66 17.28
CA ALA A 288 -12.35 4.64 16.26
C ALA A 288 -13.10 3.44 16.85
N LEU A 289 -12.70 2.95 18.03
CA LEU A 289 -13.36 1.86 18.74
C LEU A 289 -14.80 2.22 19.13
N GLY A 290 -15.08 3.50 19.39
CA GLY A 290 -16.42 4.02 19.63
C GLY A 290 -17.41 3.81 18.46
N LEU A 291 -16.96 3.42 17.27
CA LEU A 291 -17.82 3.05 16.13
C LEU A 291 -18.28 1.59 16.15
N LEU A 292 -17.57 0.73 16.86
CA LEU A 292 -17.87 -0.70 16.92
C LEU A 292 -19.01 -0.99 17.90
N PRO A 293 -19.72 -2.13 17.75
CA PRO A 293 -20.54 -2.68 18.81
C PRO A 293 -19.75 -2.85 20.10
N ALA A 294 -20.36 -2.57 21.25
CA ALA A 294 -19.69 -2.55 22.56
C ALA A 294 -18.90 -3.83 22.85
N GLN A 295 -19.50 -4.99 22.58
CA GLN A 295 -18.86 -6.31 22.81
C GLN A 295 -17.58 -6.48 21.98
N THR A 296 -17.53 -5.95 20.76
CA THR A 296 -16.32 -6.02 19.92
C THR A 296 -15.31 -4.97 20.38
N ALA A 297 -15.73 -3.74 20.70
CA ALA A 297 -14.84 -2.70 21.21
C ALA A 297 -14.09 -3.14 22.48
N GLU A 298 -14.78 -3.83 23.41
CA GLU A 298 -14.20 -4.38 24.64
C GLU A 298 -13.01 -5.33 24.37
N THR A 299 -12.98 -6.03 23.24
CA THR A 299 -11.89 -6.98 22.91
C THR A 299 -10.55 -6.29 22.63
N PHE A 300 -10.54 -4.97 22.40
CA PHE A 300 -9.34 -4.18 22.18
C PHE A 300 -8.75 -3.62 23.49
N GLY A 301 -9.43 -3.75 24.63
CA GLY A 301 -9.04 -3.10 25.88
C GLY A 301 -8.76 -4.04 27.07
N PRO A 302 -7.87 -3.64 28.01
CA PRO A 302 -6.96 -2.51 27.91
C PRO A 302 -5.76 -2.82 27.00
N ILE A 303 -5.35 -1.86 26.17
CA ILE A 303 -4.12 -1.96 25.37
C ILE A 303 -2.93 -1.90 26.33
N VAL A 304 -2.19 -2.99 26.44
CA VAL A 304 -1.13 -3.12 27.45
C VAL A 304 0.16 -2.39 27.03
N ALA A 305 0.50 -2.43 25.74
CA ALA A 305 1.62 -1.70 25.15
C ALA A 305 1.56 -1.77 23.60
N PRO A 306 2.23 -0.84 22.88
CA PRO A 306 2.52 -1.03 21.47
C PRO A 306 3.32 -2.32 21.24
N ALA A 307 3.01 -3.04 20.17
CA ALA A 307 3.73 -4.24 19.81
C ALA A 307 5.19 -3.93 19.43
N PRO A 308 6.16 -4.81 19.78
CA PRO A 308 7.54 -4.64 19.33
C PRO A 308 7.63 -4.67 17.81
N ALA A 309 8.60 -3.94 17.25
CA ALA A 309 8.80 -3.70 15.82
C ALA A 309 9.01 -4.97 14.93
N ALA A 310 9.00 -6.17 15.51
CA ALA A 310 9.15 -7.44 14.81
C ALA A 310 7.83 -8.24 14.84
N VAL A 311 7.14 -8.26 13.71
CA VAL A 311 5.81 -8.87 13.48
C VAL A 311 5.71 -10.32 13.92
N ASP A 312 6.80 -11.08 13.82
CA ASP A 312 6.81 -12.50 14.16
C ASP A 312 6.58 -12.75 15.65
N THR A 313 6.82 -11.76 16.51
CA THR A 313 6.59 -11.86 17.96
C THR A 313 5.14 -11.57 18.37
N VAL A 314 4.35 -10.94 17.50
CA VAL A 314 3.03 -10.40 17.87
C VAL A 314 1.89 -11.39 17.60
N LYS A 315 2.10 -12.34 16.67
CA LYS A 315 1.20 -13.49 16.46
C LYS A 315 1.08 -14.40 17.69
N ALA A 316 1.96 -14.26 18.69
CA ALA A 316 2.09 -15.20 19.81
C ALA A 316 1.51 -14.71 21.15
N THR A 317 0.91 -13.51 21.22
CA THR A 317 0.31 -13.03 22.47
C THR A 317 -1.21 -13.19 22.46
N ASP A 318 -1.88 -13.37 23.58
CA ASP A 318 -3.37 -13.41 23.61
C ASP A 318 -3.99 -12.02 23.81
N VAL A 319 -3.16 -11.01 24.09
CA VAL A 319 -3.56 -9.65 24.48
C VAL A 319 -3.77 -8.73 23.26
N PRO A 320 -4.55 -7.65 23.40
CA PRO A 320 -4.68 -6.63 22.37
C PRO A 320 -3.41 -5.77 22.29
N TYR A 321 -3.15 -5.20 21.11
CA TYR A 321 -1.96 -4.38 20.88
C TYR A 321 -2.19 -3.34 19.78
N VAL A 322 -1.30 -2.36 19.74
CA VAL A 322 -1.28 -1.30 18.71
C VAL A 322 0.10 -1.19 18.06
N PHE A 323 0.17 -0.58 16.89
CA PHE A 323 1.44 -0.17 16.31
C PHE A 323 1.30 1.10 15.47
N ASN A 324 2.38 1.85 15.36
CA ASN A 324 2.53 2.95 14.42
C ASN A 324 3.19 2.43 13.14
N GLY A 325 2.43 2.39 12.04
CA GLY A 325 2.93 2.02 10.72
C GLY A 325 3.28 3.24 9.88
N LEU A 326 4.51 3.28 9.35
CA LEU A 326 4.92 4.28 8.38
C LEU A 326 4.56 3.89 6.95
N PHE A 327 4.04 4.84 6.18
CA PHE A 327 3.88 4.71 4.73
C PHE A 327 4.10 6.05 4.02
N THR A 328 4.01 6.07 2.68
CA THR A 328 4.29 7.25 1.87
C THR A 328 3.01 7.81 1.26
N VAL A 329 2.80 9.11 1.41
CA VAL A 329 1.77 9.91 0.73
C VAL A 329 2.40 10.83 -0.33
N THR A 330 1.58 11.27 -1.29
CA THR A 330 1.98 12.11 -2.41
C THR A 330 1.04 13.31 -2.57
N PRO A 331 1.45 14.41 -3.23
CA PRO A 331 0.69 15.66 -3.32
C PRO A 331 -0.73 15.56 -3.90
N ASP A 332 -1.02 14.52 -4.67
CA ASP A 332 -2.32 14.29 -5.34
C ASP A 332 -2.88 12.88 -5.04
N GLY A 333 -2.32 12.18 -4.06
CA GLY A 333 -2.71 10.81 -3.71
C GLY A 333 -2.32 9.73 -4.73
N MET A 334 -1.78 10.11 -5.89
CA MET A 334 -1.35 9.19 -6.95
C MET A 334 0.07 8.68 -6.71
N PRO A 335 0.39 7.42 -7.08
CA PRO A 335 1.75 6.92 -6.95
C PRO A 335 2.74 7.64 -7.90
N LEU A 336 4.03 7.53 -7.60
CA LEU A 336 5.15 8.03 -8.42
C LEU A 336 5.79 6.83 -9.13
N VAL A 337 5.31 6.50 -10.34
CA VAL A 337 5.67 5.29 -11.07
C VAL A 337 6.10 5.63 -12.49
N GLY A 338 7.35 5.32 -12.85
CA GLY A 338 7.82 5.54 -14.21
C GLY A 338 9.28 5.92 -14.32
N HIS A 339 9.61 6.48 -15.48
CA HIS A 339 10.96 6.88 -15.88
C HIS A 339 11.41 8.19 -15.21
N LEU A 340 12.64 8.23 -14.71
CA LEU A 340 13.26 9.45 -14.19
C LEU A 340 14.22 10.04 -15.23
N GLU A 341 15.40 9.44 -15.37
CA GLU A 341 16.45 9.80 -16.33
C GLU A 341 17.21 8.55 -16.80
N GLY A 342 17.72 8.54 -18.03
CA GLY A 342 18.53 7.41 -18.52
C GLY A 342 17.84 6.05 -18.31
N GLY A 343 18.50 5.15 -17.58
CA GLY A 343 17.96 3.85 -17.16
C GLY A 343 17.42 3.83 -15.72
N LEU A 344 17.24 4.98 -15.07
CA LEU A 344 16.72 5.10 -13.70
C LEU A 344 15.20 5.27 -13.70
N TRP A 345 14.53 4.48 -12.87
CA TRP A 345 13.07 4.42 -12.71
C TRP A 345 12.70 4.41 -11.23
N CYS A 346 11.43 4.68 -10.93
CA CYS A 346 10.90 4.48 -9.57
C CYS A 346 9.48 3.94 -9.57
N ALA A 347 9.10 3.32 -8.46
CA ALA A 347 7.72 3.01 -8.10
C ALA A 347 7.55 3.24 -6.59
N VAL A 348 7.12 4.45 -6.22
CA VAL A 348 7.10 4.96 -4.83
C VAL A 348 5.72 5.55 -4.52
N GLY A 349 5.31 5.53 -3.24
CA GLY A 349 3.97 6.01 -2.85
C GLY A 349 2.84 5.11 -3.33
N VAL A 350 3.08 3.79 -3.38
CA VAL A 350 2.14 2.81 -3.93
C VAL A 350 1.48 2.01 -2.81
N TRP A 351 0.15 2.11 -2.72
CA TRP A 351 -0.66 1.29 -1.82
C TRP A 351 -0.64 -0.19 -2.23
N VAL A 352 -0.86 -1.11 -1.27
CA VAL A 352 -1.11 -2.53 -1.56
C VAL A 352 -2.22 -2.71 -2.59
N THR A 353 -3.26 -1.87 -2.53
CA THR A 353 -4.38 -1.83 -3.49
C THR A 353 -3.95 -1.60 -4.94
N HIS A 354 -2.84 -0.89 -5.18
CA HIS A 354 -2.38 -0.50 -6.52
C HIS A 354 -1.06 -1.16 -6.93
N ALA A 355 -0.48 -2.01 -6.08
CA ALA A 355 0.92 -2.43 -6.23
C ALA A 355 1.16 -3.28 -7.47
N ALA A 356 0.38 -4.33 -7.70
CA ALA A 356 0.59 -5.18 -8.87
C ALA A 356 0.17 -4.49 -10.19
N GLY A 357 -0.84 -3.62 -10.16
CA GLY A 357 -1.21 -2.78 -11.31
C GLY A 357 -0.10 -1.81 -11.69
N SER A 358 0.52 -1.16 -10.69
CA SER A 358 1.65 -0.24 -10.89
C SER A 358 2.90 -0.97 -11.36
N ALA A 359 3.21 -2.12 -10.75
CA ALA A 359 4.32 -2.98 -11.16
C ALA A 359 4.13 -3.51 -12.59
N GLY A 360 2.91 -3.92 -12.96
CA GLY A 360 2.58 -4.35 -14.32
C GLY A 360 2.74 -3.25 -15.37
N LEU A 361 2.25 -2.05 -15.07
CA LEU A 361 2.44 -0.87 -15.92
C LEU A 361 3.93 -0.56 -16.12
N LEU A 362 4.71 -0.53 -15.03
CA LEU A 362 6.14 -0.24 -15.08
C LEU A 362 6.93 -1.36 -15.79
N ALA A 363 6.56 -2.63 -15.58
CA ALA A 363 7.15 -3.76 -16.27
C ALA A 363 7.01 -3.63 -17.78
N GLY A 364 5.81 -3.26 -18.28
CA GLY A 364 5.58 -3.01 -19.70
C GLY A 364 6.47 -1.91 -20.26
N GLN A 365 6.64 -0.80 -19.53
CA GLN A 365 7.53 0.30 -19.92
C GLN A 365 9.00 -0.14 -19.99
N ILE A 366 9.48 -0.87 -18.97
CA ILE A 366 10.87 -1.34 -18.91
C ILE A 366 11.13 -2.38 -20.01
N LEU A 367 10.24 -3.36 -20.20
CA LEU A 367 10.37 -4.38 -21.25
C LEU A 367 10.39 -3.75 -22.65
N SER A 368 9.56 -2.74 -22.89
CA SER A 368 9.62 -1.96 -24.14
C SER A 368 10.97 -1.24 -24.28
N ALA A 369 11.48 -0.63 -23.21
CA ALA A 369 12.74 0.12 -23.24
C ALA A 369 13.96 -0.79 -23.50
N VAL A 370 13.94 -2.03 -23.01
CA VAL A 370 15.01 -3.02 -23.26
C VAL A 370 14.79 -3.84 -24.54
N GLY A 371 13.76 -3.54 -25.34
CA GLY A 371 13.48 -4.25 -26.59
C GLY A 371 12.97 -5.69 -26.40
N LYS A 372 12.46 -6.03 -25.22
CA LYS A 372 11.93 -7.37 -24.87
C LYS A 372 10.41 -7.40 -24.68
N GLY A 373 9.72 -6.28 -24.94
CA GLY A 373 8.27 -6.16 -24.87
C GLY A 373 7.71 -5.28 -25.99
N PRO A 374 6.38 -5.33 -26.21
CA PRO A 374 5.72 -4.44 -27.16
C PRO A 374 5.79 -2.99 -26.70
N LYS A 375 5.54 -2.06 -27.62
CA LYS A 375 5.31 -0.66 -27.22
C LYS A 375 4.07 -0.57 -26.32
N PRO A 376 4.06 0.34 -25.33
CA PRO A 376 2.89 0.58 -24.49
C PRO A 376 1.63 0.85 -25.32
N SER A 377 0.49 0.37 -24.84
CA SER A 377 -0.81 0.71 -25.41
C SER A 377 -1.14 2.19 -25.15
N ILE A 378 -2.10 2.76 -25.89
CA ILE A 378 -2.58 4.13 -25.65
C ILE A 378 -3.11 4.28 -24.21
N GLU A 379 -3.79 3.25 -23.71
CA GLU A 379 -4.30 3.20 -22.34
C GLU A 379 -3.15 3.23 -21.31
N ASP A 380 -2.10 2.44 -21.53
CA ASP A 380 -0.92 2.43 -20.65
C ASP A 380 -0.10 3.72 -20.75
N GLU A 381 -0.06 4.37 -21.91
CA GLU A 381 0.55 5.70 -22.05
C GLU A 381 -0.24 6.74 -21.24
N GLY A 382 -1.57 6.71 -21.31
CA GLY A 382 -2.44 7.58 -20.52
C GLY A 382 -2.26 7.36 -19.02
N LEU A 383 -2.27 6.09 -18.59
CA LEU A 383 -2.06 5.71 -17.20
C LEU A 383 -0.65 6.12 -16.73
N GLY A 384 0.37 5.87 -17.54
CA GLY A 384 1.75 6.24 -17.28
C GLY A 384 1.96 7.74 -17.09
N LYS A 385 1.26 8.58 -17.88
CA LYS A 385 1.28 10.04 -17.68
C LYS A 385 0.65 10.46 -16.35
N ALA A 386 -0.43 9.80 -15.94
CA ALA A 386 -1.12 10.11 -14.69
C ALA A 386 -0.27 9.79 -13.44
N VAL A 387 0.59 8.76 -13.52
CA VAL A 387 1.47 8.35 -12.41
C VAL A 387 2.92 8.81 -12.57
N ASP A 388 3.23 9.59 -13.60
CA ASP A 388 4.60 10.01 -13.94
C ASP A 388 5.26 10.66 -12.71
N PRO A 389 6.44 10.20 -12.26
CA PRO A 389 7.13 10.77 -11.11
C PRO A 389 7.57 12.23 -11.31
N LYS A 390 7.62 12.70 -12.57
CA LYS A 390 8.02 14.06 -12.94
C LYS A 390 6.84 15.02 -13.11
N ARG A 391 5.59 14.59 -12.88
CA ARG A 391 4.39 15.44 -13.05
C ARG A 391 4.35 16.69 -12.17
N PHE A 392 5.19 16.73 -11.13
CA PHE A 392 5.34 17.87 -10.22
C PHE A 392 6.52 18.79 -10.57
N ALA A 393 7.18 18.58 -11.71
CA ALA A 393 8.31 19.41 -12.11
C ALA A 393 7.94 20.91 -12.14
N GLY A 394 8.78 21.73 -11.52
CA GLY A 394 8.58 23.19 -11.43
C GLY A 394 7.72 23.66 -10.24
N LEU A 395 7.24 22.75 -9.39
CA LEU A 395 6.58 23.10 -8.13
C LEU A 395 7.59 23.20 -6.98
N GLU A 396 7.37 24.17 -6.09
CA GLU A 396 8.19 24.39 -4.90
C GLU A 396 8.08 23.23 -3.90
N ALA A 397 9.20 22.81 -3.33
CA ALA A 397 9.26 21.68 -2.40
C ALA A 397 8.29 21.83 -1.22
N ALA A 398 8.22 23.02 -0.61
CA ALA A 398 7.31 23.29 0.52
C ALA A 398 5.82 23.21 0.12
N VAL A 399 5.49 23.46 -1.15
CA VAL A 399 4.13 23.31 -1.67
C VAL A 399 3.79 21.83 -1.83
N LEU A 400 4.73 21.04 -2.36
CA LEU A 400 4.55 19.60 -2.53
C LEU A 400 4.39 18.89 -1.19
N GLU A 401 5.25 19.19 -0.22
CA GLU A 401 5.20 18.57 1.11
C GLU A 401 3.86 18.88 1.80
N ARG A 402 3.43 20.15 1.78
CA ARG A 402 2.14 20.55 2.36
C ARG A 402 0.97 19.83 1.68
N LYS A 403 0.97 19.71 0.35
CA LYS A 403 -0.07 18.99 -0.39
C LYS A 403 -0.07 17.50 -0.06
N ALA A 404 1.11 16.89 0.06
CA ALA A 404 1.24 15.47 0.40
C ALA A 404 0.75 15.18 1.82
N LEU A 405 1.03 16.06 2.78
CA LEU A 405 0.47 15.93 4.14
C LEU A 405 -1.05 16.13 4.16
N ALA A 406 -1.58 17.06 3.35
CA ALA A 406 -3.02 17.26 3.23
C ALA A 406 -3.75 16.03 2.66
N SER A 407 -3.13 15.29 1.73
CA SER A 407 -3.73 14.08 1.15
C SER A 407 -3.88 12.91 2.14
N TYR A 408 -3.16 12.95 3.27
CA TYR A 408 -3.40 12.00 4.38
C TYR A 408 -4.79 12.17 4.99
N ASN A 409 -5.22 13.42 5.21
CA ASN A 409 -6.54 13.71 5.75
C ASN A 409 -7.61 13.53 4.68
N ASP A 410 -7.30 13.79 3.41
CA ASP A 410 -8.21 13.57 2.29
C ASP A 410 -8.10 12.17 1.66
N ILE A 411 -7.74 11.14 2.45
CA ILE A 411 -7.48 9.79 1.93
C ILE A 411 -8.69 9.13 1.23
N TYR A 412 -9.90 9.66 1.49
CA TYR A 412 -11.15 9.24 0.85
C TYR A 412 -11.62 10.19 -0.25
N ASN A 413 -10.82 11.18 -0.65
CA ASN A 413 -11.06 12.16 -1.71
C ASN A 413 -12.39 12.91 -1.59
N LYS A 414 -12.64 13.51 -0.43
CA LYS A 414 -13.83 14.32 -0.12
C LYS A 414 -13.76 15.74 -0.70
N GLU A 415 -12.57 16.28 -0.96
CA GLU A 415 -12.39 17.67 -1.42
C GLU A 415 -12.17 17.81 -2.94
N ALA A 416 -12.52 16.78 -3.74
CA ALA A 416 -12.29 16.76 -5.20
C ALA A 416 -13.21 17.72 -6.00
#